data_AF-A0A3G6YJZ8-F1
#
_entry.id   AF-A0A3G6YJZ8-F1
#
_cell.length_a   1.000
_cell.length_b   1.000
_cell.length_c   1.000
_cell.angle_alpha   90.00
_cell.angle_beta   90.00
_cell.angle_gamma   90.00
#
_symmetry.space_group_name_H-M   'P 1'
#
loop_
_entity.id
_entity.type
_entity.pdbx_description
1 polymer ?
#
loop_
_entity_poly.entity_id
_entity_poly.type
_entity_poly.pdbx_seq_one_letter_code
_entity_poly.pdbx_strand_id
1 'polypeptide(L)'
;MLLLKYIDLLEVFAKELSIPILPNNSHLDYIPTQFLCEYFKTICKYDGIIFNSSFGYGKNIVLFTQENVCGEEIVDYYHVSQISHNFHLLEK
;
A
#
# COMPACT_ATOMS: atom_id res chain seq x y z
N MET A 1 6.85 -5.90 -26.31
CA MET A 1 5.59 -5.17 -26.61
C MET A 1 4.41 -5.60 -25.74
N LEU A 2 4.24 -6.88 -25.35
CA LEU A 2 3.18 -7.29 -24.42
C LEU A 2 3.45 -6.92 -22.95
N LEU A 3 4.71 -7.03 -22.49
CA LEU A 3 5.10 -6.72 -21.11
C LEU A 3 4.79 -5.25 -20.72
N LEU A 4 5.02 -4.32 -21.65
CA LEU A 4 4.78 -2.89 -21.44
C LEU A 4 3.30 -2.59 -21.15
N LYS A 5 2.36 -3.35 -21.73
CA LYS A 5 0.91 -3.11 -21.55
C LYS A 5 0.42 -3.33 -20.12
N TYR A 6 1.08 -4.21 -19.38
CA TYR A 6 0.70 -4.53 -18.01
C TYR A 6 1.44 -3.69 -16.99
N ILE A 7 2.55 -3.05 -17.36
CA ILE A 7 3.28 -2.14 -16.49
C ILE A 7 2.38 -0.97 -16.09
N ASP A 8 1.70 -0.35 -17.06
CA ASP A 8 0.77 0.76 -16.78
C ASP A 8 -0.34 0.36 -15.80
N LEU A 9 -0.88 -0.85 -15.95
CA LEU A 9 -1.90 -1.38 -15.04
C LEU A 9 -1.35 -1.58 -13.62
N LEU A 10 -0.14 -2.11 -13.50
CA LEU A 10 0.52 -2.32 -12.21
C LEU A 10 0.89 -1.00 -11.54
N GLU A 11 1.29 0.02 -12.32
CA GLU A 11 1.53 1.37 -11.81
C GLU A 11 0.25 2.02 -11.28
N VAL A 12 -0.85 1.93 -12.03
CA VAL A 12 -2.16 2.41 -11.57
C VAL A 12 -2.57 1.69 -10.30
N PHE A 13 -2.46 0.36 -10.25
CA PHE A 13 -2.78 -0.42 -9.07
C PHE A 13 -1.95 -0.02 -7.84
N ALA A 14 -0.62 0.14 -8.01
CA ALA A 14 0.26 0.59 -6.94
C ALA A 14 -0.11 2.01 -6.44
N LYS A 15 -0.56 2.88 -7.35
CA LYS A 15 -1.07 4.21 -7.00
C LYS A 15 -2.36 4.13 -6.20
N GLU A 16 -3.33 3.33 -6.62
CA GLU A 16 -4.60 3.13 -5.91
C GLU A 16 -4.38 2.55 -4.50
N LEU A 17 -3.45 1.60 -4.34
CA LEU A 17 -3.03 1.10 -3.01
C LEU A 17 -2.48 2.19 -2.09
N SER A 18 -1.92 3.26 -2.66
CA SER A 18 -1.33 4.36 -1.91
C SER A 18 -2.38 5.39 -1.45
N ILE A 19 -3.59 5.39 -2.03
CA ILE A 19 -4.59 6.42 -1.73
C ILE A 19 -5.13 6.20 -0.30
N PRO A 20 -5.05 7.22 0.57
CA PRO A 20 -5.61 7.10 1.92
C PRO A 20 -7.14 6.98 1.83
N ILE A 21 -7.68 5.95 2.49
CA ILE A 21 -9.11 5.68 2.45
C ILE A 21 -9.83 6.48 3.53
N LEU A 22 -10.88 7.21 3.14
CA LEU A 22 -11.66 8.03 4.07
C LEU A 22 -12.55 7.12 4.95
N PRO A 23 -12.66 7.39 6.26
CA PRO A 23 -13.37 6.50 7.19
C PRO A 23 -14.83 6.24 6.78
N ASN A 24 -15.50 7.29 6.28
CA ASN A 24 -16.95 7.30 6.07
C ASN A 24 -17.44 6.30 5.01
N ASN A 25 -16.61 5.92 4.03
CA ASN A 25 -16.95 4.96 2.97
C ASN A 25 -15.90 3.83 2.81
N SER A 26 -15.04 3.68 3.81
CA SER A 26 -13.83 2.87 3.70
C SER A 26 -14.07 1.45 3.21
N HIS A 27 -15.15 0.80 3.65
CA HIS A 27 -15.45 -0.57 3.25
C HIS A 27 -15.64 -0.73 1.73
N LEU A 28 -16.26 0.23 1.03
CA LEU A 28 -16.46 0.12 -0.41
C LEU A 28 -15.16 0.39 -1.18
N ASP A 29 -14.39 1.37 -0.71
CA ASP A 29 -13.13 1.78 -1.34
C ASP A 29 -12.05 0.70 -1.25
N TYR A 30 -12.12 -0.19 -0.24
CA TYR A 30 -11.18 -1.32 -0.08
C TYR A 30 -11.50 -2.54 -0.96
N ILE A 31 -12.73 -2.71 -1.47
CA ILE A 31 -13.13 -3.93 -2.20
C ILE A 31 -12.24 -4.16 -3.44
N PRO A 32 -11.99 -3.17 -4.32
CA PRO A 32 -11.21 -3.40 -5.52
C PRO A 32 -9.75 -3.80 -5.23
N THR A 33 -9.11 -3.09 -4.29
CA THR A 33 -7.71 -3.37 -3.95
C THR A 33 -7.56 -4.69 -3.20
N GLN A 34 -8.49 -5.04 -2.32
CA GLN A 34 -8.53 -6.35 -1.66
C GLN A 34 -8.73 -7.50 -2.64
N PHE A 35 -9.64 -7.35 -3.60
CA PHE A 35 -9.85 -8.36 -4.63
C PHE A 35 -8.57 -8.64 -5.42
N LEU A 36 -7.86 -7.59 -5.83
CA LEU A 36 -6.59 -7.72 -6.54
C LEU A 36 -5.50 -8.33 -5.66
N CYS A 37 -5.39 -7.93 -4.40
CA CYS A 37 -4.49 -8.56 -3.43
C CYS A 37 -4.75 -10.07 -3.30
N GLU A 38 -6.01 -10.48 -3.17
CA GLU A 38 -6.37 -11.91 -3.11
C GLU A 38 -6.09 -12.62 -4.44
N TYR A 39 -6.25 -11.98 -5.59
CA TYR A 39 -5.82 -12.54 -6.88
C TYR A 39 -4.30 -12.81 -6.91
N PHE A 40 -3.48 -11.83 -6.52
CA PHE A 40 -2.02 -11.99 -6.49
C PHE A 40 -1.57 -13.07 -5.50
N LYS A 41 -2.20 -13.16 -4.34
CA LYS A 41 -1.97 -14.21 -3.36
C LYS A 41 -2.38 -15.59 -3.85
N THR A 42 -3.60 -15.73 -4.38
CA THR A 42 -4.21 -17.04 -4.63
C THR A 42 -3.91 -17.60 -6.01
N ILE A 43 -3.87 -16.75 -7.05
CA ILE A 43 -3.65 -17.16 -8.44
C ILE A 43 -2.17 -17.05 -8.80
N CYS A 44 -1.54 -15.91 -8.50
CA CYS A 44 -0.12 -15.70 -8.82
C CYS A 44 0.83 -16.34 -7.80
N LYS A 45 0.34 -16.70 -6.60
CA LYS A 45 1.12 -17.32 -5.52
C LYS A 45 2.31 -16.46 -5.08
N TYR A 46 2.14 -15.14 -5.08
CA TYR A 46 3.14 -14.24 -4.50
C TYR A 46 3.02 -14.20 -2.97
N ASP A 47 4.11 -13.82 -2.29
CA ASP A 47 4.16 -13.68 -0.83
C ASP A 47 3.68 -12.31 -0.34
N GLY A 48 3.62 -11.31 -1.22
CA GLY A 48 3.28 -9.95 -0.85
C GLY A 48 3.36 -8.94 -1.99
N ILE A 49 3.13 -7.67 -1.64
CA ILE A 49 3.18 -6.52 -2.56
C ILE A 49 4.01 -5.41 -1.90
N ILE A 50 4.83 -4.72 -2.69
CA ILE A 50 5.56 -3.51 -2.28
C ILE A 50 5.10 -2.35 -3.14
N PHE A 51 4.74 -1.23 -2.51
CA PHE A 51 4.29 -0.01 -3.21
C PHE A 51 4.76 1.26 -2.48
N ASN A 52 4.64 2.42 -3.12
CA ASN A 52 5.08 3.69 -2.53
C ASN A 52 4.16 4.11 -1.38
N SER A 53 4.72 4.73 -0.35
CA SER A 53 3.91 5.36 0.70
C SER A 53 3.31 6.67 0.20
N SER A 54 2.08 6.98 0.59
CA SER A 54 1.46 8.29 0.37
C SER A 54 1.83 9.34 1.40
N PHE A 55 2.41 8.95 2.53
CA PHE A 55 2.75 9.84 3.64
C PHE A 55 4.22 10.30 3.65
N GLY A 56 5.10 9.74 2.81
CA GLY A 56 6.51 10.12 2.76
C GLY A 56 7.37 9.28 1.80
N TYR A 57 8.70 9.42 1.89
CA TYR A 57 9.69 8.77 1.01
C TYR A 57 9.92 7.27 1.27
N GLY A 58 8.91 6.57 1.78
CA GLY A 58 8.98 5.16 2.18
C GLY A 58 8.27 4.21 1.22
N LYS A 59 8.39 2.92 1.50
CA LYS A 59 7.61 1.85 0.87
C LYS A 59 6.66 1.25 1.88
N ASN A 60 5.45 0.95 1.43
CA ASN A 60 4.50 0.11 2.16
C ASN A 60 4.67 -1.33 1.67
N ILE A 61 4.50 -2.28 2.60
CA ILE A 61 4.63 -3.71 2.33
C ILE A 61 3.34 -4.39 2.78
N VAL A 62 2.74 -5.17 1.88
CA VAL A 62 1.68 -6.12 2.19
C VAL A 62 2.30 -7.51 2.23
N LEU A 63 2.10 -8.23 3.33
CA LEU A 63 2.52 -9.62 3.48
C LEU A 63 1.28 -10.49 3.47
N PHE A 64 1.24 -11.50 2.60
CA PHE A 64 0.06 -12.37 2.44
C PHE A 64 0.11 -13.60 3.35
N THR A 65 1.29 -13.96 3.84
CA THR A 65 1.50 -15.00 4.84
C THR A 65 2.49 -14.52 5.89
N GLN A 66 2.28 -14.95 7.13
CA GLN A 66 3.23 -14.76 8.23
C GLN A 66 4.26 -15.90 8.31
N GLU A 67 4.02 -17.02 7.61
CA GLU A 67 4.84 -18.24 7.72
C GLU A 67 6.30 -18.00 7.29
N ASN A 68 6.50 -17.02 6.39
CA ASN A 68 7.80 -16.65 5.86
C ASN A 68 8.37 -15.38 6.52
N VAL A 69 7.80 -14.95 7.65
CA VAL A 69 8.16 -13.70 8.33
C VAL A 69 8.71 -14.02 9.71
N CYS A 70 9.91 -13.53 10.00
CA CYS A 70 10.51 -13.59 11.32
C CYS A 70 10.49 -12.18 11.92
N GLY A 71 9.73 -11.98 13.00
CA GLY A 71 9.81 -10.75 13.78
C GLY A 71 11.07 -10.76 14.65
N GLU A 72 11.69 -9.61 14.85
CA GLU A 72 12.77 -9.48 15.81
C GLU A 72 12.22 -9.53 17.25
N GLU A 73 12.94 -10.19 18.16
CA GLU A 73 12.54 -10.30 19.58
C GLU A 73 12.59 -8.94 20.29
N ILE A 74 13.40 -8.02 19.80
CA ILE A 74 13.60 -6.69 20.38
C ILE A 74 13.16 -5.66 19.34
N VAL A 75 12.08 -4.95 19.63
CA VAL A 75 11.58 -3.85 18.80
C VAL A 75 11.44 -2.60 19.65
N ASP A 76 11.79 -1.46 19.08
CA ASP A 76 11.59 -0.16 19.73
C ASP A 76 10.13 0.27 19.63
N TYR A 77 9.57 0.69 20.76
CA TYR A 77 8.22 1.24 20.83
C TYR A 77 8.28 2.75 20.87
N TYR A 78 7.54 3.39 19.96
CA TYR A 78 7.44 4.84 19.87
C TYR A 78 6.03 5.29 20.20
N HIS A 79 5.91 6.30 21.05
CA HIS A 79 4.65 7.03 21.22
C HIS A 79 4.62 8.20 20.23
N VAL A 80 3.63 8.21 19.33
CA VAL A 80 3.43 9.31 18.39
C VAL A 80 2.92 10.52 19.16
N SER A 81 3.77 11.53 19.35
CA SER A 81 3.43 12.75 20.11
C SER A 81 2.64 13.77 19.30
N GLN A 82 2.93 13.89 18.00
CA GLN A 82 2.30 14.88 17.13
C GLN A 82 2.42 14.45 15.65
N ILE A 83 1.42 14.84 14.85
CA ILE A 83 1.46 14.79 13.39
C ILE A 83 1.43 16.24 12.87
N SER A 84 2.42 16.64 12.06
CA SER A 84 2.48 17.98 11.46
C SER A 84 2.30 17.91 9.95
N HIS A 85 1.37 18.70 9.40
CA HIS A 85 1.18 18.86 7.96
C HIS A 85 1.51 20.30 7.56
N ASN A 86 2.35 20.46 6.53
CA ASN A 86 2.69 21.75 5.95
C ASN A 86 1.90 21.94 4.65
N PHE A 87 1.30 23.12 4.46
CA PHE A 87 0.53 23.45 3.26
C PHE A 87 1.04 24.76 2.66
N HIS A 88 1.06 24.83 1.32
CA HIS A 88 1.37 26.05 0.58
C HIS A 88 0.22 26.37 -0.38
N LEU A 89 -0.09 27.65 -0.52
CA LEU A 89 -1.07 28.12 -1.49
C LEU A 89 -0.48 27.94 -2.90
N LEU A 90 -1.20 27.24 -3.78
CA LEU A 90 -0.87 27.21 -5.20
C LEU A 90 -1.51 28.45 -5.86
N GLU A 91 -0.70 29.35 -6.40
CA GLU A 91 -1.20 30.43 -7.26
C GLU A 91 -1.85 29.78 -8.50
N LYS A 92 -3.08 30.18 -8.80
CA LYS A 92 -3.86 29.70 -9.94
C LYS A 92 -3.50 30.42 -11.22
#